data_AF-A0A7J6TYS9-F1
#
_entry.id   AF-A0A7J6TYS9-F1
#
_cell.length_a   1.000
_cell.length_b   1.000
_cell.length_c   1.000
_cell.angle_alpha   90.00
_cell.angle_beta   90.00
_cell.angle_gamma   90.00
#
_symmetry.space_group_name_H-M   'P 1'
#
loop_
_entity.id
_entity.type
_entity.pdbx_description
1 polymer ?
#
loop_
_entity_poly.entity_id
_entity_poly.type
_entity_poly.pdbx_seq_one_letter_code
_entity_poly.pdbx_strand_id
1 'polypeptide(L)'
;TGQLDVSRALFRRSRVMQIVASILEWMVKIVAYVLPSRLFVPKLSSTYDCVEPVEEGSLPLVVFSHGLTGNGDENAMLCSALTREIVGGAIVAEFHHQDGSACEAVDEDGHEIPYIPDPIGSPDPRDLRPKQVRQRANEMKSVIEYLCAIGSGEESSDPLLNRVARLIDPRRIIPVGYSFGGATVAEYCSTVGLKKVEDKCVPCAVLMDPWTYVTPRDGSQGFRLPEKAHDEGIQVPTLTLSSEEFIKSPDMQAATVNLHNRSLQPASFGVVDKTRHGNFMELCFWMPQFLVPVAARIGFYDKNNKSARDTYRKIVAAVANFIHLKTSPDAHSPLAPRMRGGISSESKMSKRGNLKE
;
A
#
# COMPACT_ATOMS: atom_id res chain seq x y z
N THR A 1 9.54 18.32 6.62
CA THR A 1 9.54 19.75 6.23
C THR A 1 9.72 19.86 4.73
N GLY A 2 8.85 20.61 4.04
CA GLY A 2 9.07 21.08 2.66
C GLY A 2 8.73 20.16 1.48
N GLN A 3 9.06 18.87 1.46
CA GLN A 3 9.12 18.13 0.18
C GLN A 3 7.77 17.79 -0.50
N LEU A 4 6.71 17.50 0.28
CA LEU A 4 5.40 17.11 -0.28
C LEU A 4 4.49 18.31 -0.63
N ASP A 5 4.77 19.50 -0.07
CA ASP A 5 4.06 20.74 -0.42
C ASP A 5 4.80 21.55 -1.48
N VAL A 6 6.14 21.41 -1.54
CA VAL A 6 6.93 21.84 -2.69
C VAL A 6 6.50 21.06 -3.93
N SER A 7 6.21 19.76 -3.86
CA SER A 7 5.74 19.03 -5.04
C SER A 7 4.36 19.52 -5.51
N ARG A 8 3.32 19.62 -4.66
CA ARG A 8 1.99 20.10 -5.11
C ARG A 8 1.93 21.59 -5.46
N ALA A 9 2.62 22.45 -4.72
CA ALA A 9 2.71 23.87 -5.05
C ALA A 9 3.61 24.13 -6.28
N LEU A 10 4.69 23.37 -6.51
CA LEU A 10 5.39 23.41 -7.81
C LEU A 10 4.52 22.83 -8.92
N PHE A 11 3.76 21.75 -8.69
CA PHE A 11 2.95 21.14 -9.75
C PHE A 11 1.88 22.11 -10.29
N ARG A 12 1.25 22.93 -9.43
CA ARG A 12 0.25 23.93 -9.88
C ARG A 12 0.83 25.32 -10.19
N ARG A 13 1.92 25.79 -9.57
CA ARG A 13 2.48 27.15 -9.79
C ARG A 13 3.86 27.22 -10.46
N SER A 14 4.58 26.11 -10.65
CA SER A 14 5.86 26.14 -11.35
C SER A 14 5.66 26.21 -12.85
N ARG A 15 6.09 27.31 -13.47
CA ARG A 15 6.22 27.41 -14.94
C ARG A 15 6.98 26.21 -15.51
N VAL A 16 7.97 25.68 -14.79
CA VAL A 16 8.74 24.51 -15.25
C VAL A 16 7.88 23.25 -15.27
N MET A 17 7.03 23.02 -14.27
CA MET A 17 6.14 21.84 -14.25
C MET A 17 4.97 21.98 -15.23
N GLN A 18 4.46 23.20 -15.43
CA GLN A 18 3.49 23.48 -16.49
C GLN A 18 4.12 23.23 -17.87
N ILE A 19 5.37 23.65 -18.10
CA ILE A 19 6.11 23.33 -19.32
C ILE A 19 6.32 21.82 -19.46
N VAL A 20 6.71 21.11 -18.40
CA VAL A 20 6.88 19.64 -18.43
C VAL A 20 5.55 18.94 -18.70
N ALA A 21 4.45 19.37 -18.07
CA ALA A 21 3.11 18.84 -18.30
C ALA A 21 2.65 19.13 -19.74
N SER A 22 2.86 20.34 -20.25
CA SER A 22 2.56 20.70 -21.64
C SER A 22 3.43 19.95 -22.64
N ILE A 23 4.70 19.68 -22.33
CA ILE A 23 5.58 18.85 -23.16
C ILE A 23 5.11 17.39 -23.12
N LEU A 24 4.74 16.86 -21.96
CA LEU A 24 4.19 15.51 -21.82
C LEU A 24 2.87 15.37 -22.58
N GLU A 25 1.97 16.33 -22.41
CA GLU A 25 0.69 16.39 -23.13
C GLU A 25 0.93 16.49 -24.64
N TRP A 26 1.88 17.32 -25.09
CA TRP A 26 2.26 17.44 -26.48
C TRP A 26 2.91 16.17 -27.03
N MET A 27 3.75 15.50 -26.23
CA MET A 27 4.33 14.20 -26.58
C MET A 27 3.24 13.13 -26.68
N VAL A 28 2.29 13.07 -25.75
CA VAL A 28 1.13 12.17 -25.82
C VAL A 28 0.31 12.46 -27.07
N LYS A 29 0.07 13.73 -27.39
CA LYS A 29 -0.64 14.13 -28.63
C LYS A 29 0.14 13.73 -29.88
N ILE A 30 1.46 13.91 -29.92
CA ILE A 30 2.30 13.46 -31.04
C ILE A 30 2.31 11.95 -31.16
N VAL A 31 2.48 11.24 -30.05
CA VAL A 31 2.39 9.79 -30.01
C VAL A 31 1.02 9.36 -30.53
N ALA A 32 -0.09 9.95 -30.07
CA ALA A 32 -1.42 9.67 -30.57
C ALA A 32 -1.65 10.06 -32.05
N TYR A 33 -0.94 11.08 -32.56
CA TYR A 33 -1.04 11.56 -33.93
C TYR A 33 -0.15 10.77 -34.91
N VAL A 34 0.98 10.25 -34.44
CA VAL A 34 1.97 9.49 -35.21
C VAL A 34 1.74 7.99 -35.10
N LEU A 35 1.15 7.50 -34.00
CA LEU A 35 0.61 6.15 -33.95
C LEU A 35 -0.63 6.12 -34.83
N PRO A 36 -0.61 5.39 -35.97
CA PRO A 36 -1.84 5.17 -36.70
C PRO A 36 -2.84 4.53 -35.74
N SER A 37 -4.11 4.94 -35.82
CA SER A 37 -5.27 4.33 -35.14
C SER A 37 -5.50 2.83 -35.47
N ARG A 38 -4.51 2.21 -36.14
CA ARG A 38 -4.39 0.80 -36.51
C ARG A 38 -3.13 0.15 -35.93
N LEU A 39 -2.52 0.71 -34.88
CA LEU A 39 -1.69 -0.13 -34.03
C LEU A 39 -2.60 -1.17 -33.43
N PHE A 40 -2.61 -2.32 -34.11
CA PHE A 40 -3.04 -3.59 -33.61
C PHE A 40 -2.33 -3.73 -32.28
N VAL A 41 -3.00 -3.37 -31.17
CA VAL A 41 -2.61 -3.88 -29.87
C VAL A 41 -2.62 -5.38 -30.13
N PRO A 42 -1.47 -6.07 -30.16
CA PRO A 42 -1.49 -7.50 -30.35
C PRO A 42 -2.45 -7.98 -29.27
N LYS A 43 -3.57 -8.55 -29.70
CA LYS A 43 -4.46 -9.26 -28.80
C LYS A 43 -3.51 -10.27 -28.20
N LEU A 44 -3.04 -10.02 -26.97
CA LEU A 44 -2.16 -10.94 -26.29
C LEU A 44 -3.04 -12.18 -26.19
N SER A 45 -2.79 -13.12 -27.09
CA SER A 45 -3.35 -14.45 -27.03
C SER A 45 -2.81 -14.96 -25.72
N SER A 46 -3.57 -14.74 -24.65
CA SER A 46 -3.36 -15.54 -23.48
C SER A 46 -3.68 -16.95 -23.94
N THR A 47 -2.62 -17.71 -24.18
CA THR A 47 -2.70 -19.16 -24.40
C THR A 47 -3.12 -19.75 -23.06
N TYR A 48 -4.42 -19.64 -22.76
CA TYR A 48 -5.08 -20.25 -21.60
C TYR A 48 -5.39 -21.73 -21.85
N ASP A 49 -4.96 -22.29 -22.99
CA ASP A 49 -5.35 -23.65 -23.42
C ASP A 49 -4.77 -24.80 -22.57
N CYS A 50 -3.98 -24.48 -21.53
CA CYS A 50 -3.34 -25.47 -20.66
C CYS A 50 -3.54 -25.21 -19.15
N VAL A 51 -4.41 -24.29 -18.75
CA VAL A 51 -4.62 -24.01 -17.31
C VAL A 51 -5.80 -24.84 -16.83
N GLU A 52 -5.54 -25.72 -15.84
CA GLU A 52 -6.62 -26.43 -15.17
C GLU A 52 -7.65 -25.43 -14.62
N PRO A 53 -8.97 -25.73 -14.69
CA PRO A 53 -9.98 -24.87 -14.11
C PRO A 53 -9.66 -24.59 -12.64
N VAL A 54 -9.63 -23.31 -12.26
CA VAL A 54 -9.50 -22.92 -10.86
C VAL A 54 -10.76 -23.36 -10.12
N GLU A 55 -10.60 -24.13 -9.05
CA GLU A 55 -11.72 -24.59 -8.23
C GLU A 55 -12.39 -23.41 -7.51
N GLU A 56 -13.71 -23.46 -7.35
CA GLU A 56 -14.43 -22.49 -6.51
C GLU A 56 -13.91 -22.54 -5.07
N GLY A 57 -13.81 -21.39 -4.41
CA GLY A 57 -13.31 -21.26 -3.05
C GLY A 57 -11.82 -21.60 -2.85
N SER A 58 -11.01 -21.61 -3.92
CA SER A 58 -9.61 -22.05 -3.86
C SER A 58 -8.57 -20.92 -3.84
N LEU A 59 -8.94 -19.67 -4.12
CA LEU A 59 -8.00 -18.56 -4.21
C LEU A 59 -8.06 -17.64 -2.99
N PRO A 60 -6.91 -17.22 -2.43
CA PRO A 60 -6.91 -16.19 -1.40
C PRO A 60 -7.37 -14.85 -1.99
N LEU A 61 -7.99 -14.02 -1.14
CA LEU A 61 -8.36 -12.64 -1.47
C LEU A 61 -7.34 -11.68 -0.84
N VAL A 62 -6.59 -10.96 -1.67
CA VAL A 62 -5.81 -9.80 -1.26
C VAL A 62 -6.69 -8.57 -1.37
N VAL A 63 -6.77 -7.76 -0.31
CA VAL A 63 -7.52 -6.49 -0.33
C VAL A 63 -6.55 -5.35 -0.13
N PHE A 64 -6.41 -4.50 -1.15
CA PHE A 64 -5.38 -3.47 -1.23
C PHE A 64 -5.94 -2.08 -0.88
N SER A 65 -5.21 -1.34 -0.04
CA SER A 65 -5.52 0.04 0.35
C SER A 65 -4.41 1.00 -0.08
N HIS A 66 -4.78 2.01 -0.88
CA HIS A 66 -3.85 2.94 -1.54
C HIS A 66 -3.28 4.04 -0.61
N GLY A 67 -2.42 4.92 -1.12
CA GLY A 67 -1.84 6.01 -0.30
C GLY A 67 -2.80 7.17 -0.03
N LEU A 68 -2.38 8.15 0.79
CA LEU A 68 -3.03 9.46 0.81
C LEU A 68 -2.88 10.08 -0.58
N THR A 69 -3.95 10.64 -1.14
CA THR A 69 -4.06 11.15 -2.52
C THR A 69 -3.79 10.16 -3.63
N GLY A 70 -3.80 8.88 -3.30
CA GLY A 70 -3.90 7.82 -4.29
C GLY A 70 -5.32 7.67 -4.80
N ASN A 71 -5.47 6.84 -5.82
CA ASN A 71 -6.74 6.23 -6.21
C ASN A 71 -6.60 4.70 -6.37
N GLY A 72 -5.39 4.16 -6.20
CA GLY A 72 -5.10 2.74 -6.40
C GLY A 72 -4.37 2.47 -7.70
N ASP A 73 -4.63 3.25 -8.76
CA ASP A 73 -3.94 3.06 -10.05
C ASP A 73 -2.41 3.15 -9.90
N GLU A 74 -1.90 3.90 -8.92
CA GLU A 74 -0.46 3.98 -8.62
C GLU A 74 0.17 2.67 -8.11
N ASN A 75 -0.65 1.66 -7.84
CA ASN A 75 -0.32 0.33 -7.36
C ASN A 75 -0.94 -0.81 -8.21
N ALA A 76 -1.47 -0.52 -9.40
CA ALA A 76 -2.11 -1.51 -10.26
C ALA A 76 -1.17 -2.66 -10.73
N MET A 77 0.09 -2.38 -11.07
CA MET A 77 1.10 -3.41 -11.34
C MET A 77 1.47 -4.22 -10.10
N LEU A 78 1.48 -3.64 -8.89
CA LEU A 78 1.66 -4.40 -7.64
C LEU A 78 0.51 -5.38 -7.51
N CYS A 79 -0.72 -4.89 -7.61
CA CYS A 79 -1.93 -5.72 -7.55
C CYS A 79 -1.89 -6.83 -8.60
N SER A 80 -1.59 -6.49 -9.86
CA SER A 80 -1.46 -7.46 -10.95
C SER A 80 -0.33 -8.48 -10.72
N ALA A 81 0.81 -8.05 -10.18
CA ALA A 81 1.90 -8.94 -9.86
C ALA A 81 1.54 -9.89 -8.72
N LEU A 82 0.85 -9.43 -7.67
CA LEU A 82 0.42 -10.27 -6.55
C LEU A 82 -0.51 -11.42 -7.01
N THR A 83 -1.39 -11.19 -7.99
CA THR A 83 -2.21 -12.26 -8.60
C THR A 83 -1.37 -13.41 -9.14
N ARG A 84 -0.13 -13.15 -9.60
CA ARG A 84 0.74 -14.13 -10.26
C ARG A 84 1.83 -14.67 -9.34
N GLU A 85 2.41 -13.81 -8.50
CA GLU A 85 3.56 -14.12 -7.66
C GLU A 85 3.17 -14.88 -6.38
N ILE A 86 1.90 -14.77 -5.95
CA ILE A 86 1.37 -15.65 -4.90
C ILE A 86 1.18 -17.05 -5.49
N VAL A 87 1.84 -18.04 -4.90
CA VAL A 87 1.76 -19.44 -5.34
C VAL A 87 0.32 -19.93 -5.31
N GLY A 88 -0.14 -20.51 -6.41
CA GLY A 88 -1.54 -20.90 -6.61
C GLY A 88 -2.45 -19.79 -7.11
N GLY A 89 -1.92 -18.57 -7.24
CA GLY A 89 -2.67 -17.38 -7.66
C GLY A 89 -3.38 -16.68 -6.51
N ALA A 90 -3.91 -15.50 -6.78
CA ALA A 90 -4.72 -14.73 -5.85
C ALA A 90 -5.70 -13.82 -6.58
N ILE A 91 -6.84 -13.55 -5.94
CA ILE A 91 -7.73 -12.46 -6.33
C ILE A 91 -7.27 -11.22 -5.60
N VAL A 92 -7.13 -10.10 -6.31
CA VAL A 92 -6.75 -8.82 -5.70
C VAL A 92 -7.90 -7.85 -5.90
N ALA A 93 -8.45 -7.37 -4.80
CA ALA A 93 -9.45 -6.31 -4.77
C ALA A 93 -8.79 -4.99 -4.39
N GLU A 94 -8.77 -4.06 -5.34
CA GLU A 94 -8.37 -2.68 -5.16
C GLU A 94 -9.62 -1.80 -5.27
N PHE A 95 -9.73 -0.82 -4.38
CA PHE A 95 -10.94 0.00 -4.27
C PHE A 95 -10.57 1.44 -3.86
N HIS A 96 -11.42 2.37 -4.25
CA HIS A 96 -11.20 3.80 -3.99
C HIS A 96 -11.84 4.16 -2.65
N HIS A 97 -11.08 4.82 -1.79
CA HIS A 97 -11.60 5.31 -0.52
C HIS A 97 -12.46 6.57 -0.69
N GLN A 98 -13.60 6.63 0.00
CA GLN A 98 -14.58 7.73 -0.07
C GLN A 98 -14.46 8.70 1.11
N ASP A 99 -13.34 8.65 1.82
CA ASP A 99 -13.06 9.43 3.04
C ASP A 99 -12.50 10.84 2.75
N GLY A 100 -12.50 11.25 1.48
CA GLY A 100 -11.86 12.48 1.01
C GLY A 100 -10.33 12.42 1.07
N SER A 101 -9.71 11.25 1.22
CA SER A 101 -8.25 11.11 1.14
C SER A 101 -7.74 10.84 -0.28
N ALA A 102 -8.58 10.31 -1.17
CA ALA A 102 -8.23 9.99 -2.55
C ALA A 102 -8.06 11.24 -3.42
N CYS A 103 -7.30 11.13 -4.52
CA CYS A 103 -7.26 12.19 -5.54
C CYS A 103 -8.46 12.16 -6.47
N GLU A 104 -9.14 11.01 -6.54
CA GLU A 104 -10.33 10.77 -7.35
C GLU A 104 -11.18 9.71 -6.64
N ALA A 105 -12.41 10.08 -6.29
CA ALA A 105 -13.40 9.18 -5.72
C ALA A 105 -14.79 9.69 -6.09
N VAL A 106 -15.75 8.77 -6.22
CA VAL A 106 -17.15 9.06 -6.46
C VAL A 106 -18.02 8.40 -5.39
N ASP A 107 -19.12 9.05 -5.04
CA ASP A 107 -20.15 8.47 -4.17
C ASP A 107 -21.07 7.49 -4.94
N GLU A 108 -22.06 6.93 -4.25
CA GLU A 108 -23.03 5.98 -4.82
C GLU A 108 -23.88 6.57 -5.96
N ASP A 109 -24.07 7.89 -5.97
CA ASP A 109 -24.82 8.61 -7.00
C ASP A 109 -23.92 9.07 -8.17
N GLY A 110 -22.61 8.80 -8.08
CA GLY A 110 -21.61 9.18 -9.08
C GLY A 110 -21.11 10.62 -8.94
N HIS A 111 -21.38 11.30 -7.81
CA HIS A 111 -20.82 12.62 -7.55
C HIS A 111 -19.36 12.53 -7.10
N GLU A 112 -18.53 13.45 -7.59
CA GLU A 112 -17.13 13.54 -7.19
C GLU A 112 -17.01 13.89 -5.69
N ILE A 113 -16.23 13.09 -4.97
CA ILE A 113 -15.84 13.34 -3.59
C ILE A 113 -14.51 14.12 -3.61
N PRO A 114 -14.50 15.39 -3.20
CA PRO A 114 -13.30 16.20 -3.28
C PRO A 114 -12.25 15.74 -2.25
N TYR A 115 -10.98 15.83 -2.63
CA TYR A 115 -9.87 15.67 -1.69
C TYR A 115 -9.94 16.71 -0.57
N ILE A 116 -9.85 16.23 0.67
CA ILE A 116 -9.78 17.04 1.89
C ILE A 116 -8.30 17.23 2.25
N PRO A 117 -7.72 18.43 2.01
CA PRO A 117 -6.35 18.72 2.42
C PRO A 117 -6.24 18.76 3.94
N ASP A 118 -5.00 18.64 4.44
CA ASP A 118 -4.75 18.99 5.84
C ASP A 118 -5.21 20.44 6.07
N PRO A 119 -6.03 20.70 7.10
CA PRO A 119 -6.52 22.03 7.40
C PRO A 119 -5.38 23.03 7.55
N ILE A 120 -5.52 24.15 6.85
CA ILE A 120 -4.55 25.24 6.88
C ILE A 120 -5.03 26.23 7.92
N GLY A 121 -4.45 26.17 9.13
CA GLY A 121 -4.75 27.08 10.22
C GLY A 121 -4.91 26.37 11.56
N SER A 122 -4.88 27.15 12.64
CA SER A 122 -5.13 26.65 13.99
C SER A 122 -6.63 26.77 14.33
N PRO A 123 -7.25 25.74 14.93
CA PRO A 123 -6.69 24.42 15.20
C PRO A 123 -6.83 23.48 13.99
N ASP A 124 -5.77 22.73 13.68
CA ASP A 124 -5.88 21.53 12.83
C ASP A 124 -6.74 20.50 13.60
N PRO A 125 -7.90 20.08 13.08
CA PRO A 125 -8.67 18.99 13.67
C PRO A 125 -7.81 17.72 13.66
N ARG A 126 -7.13 17.47 14.79
CA ARG A 126 -6.29 16.29 15.04
C ARG A 126 -7.03 14.96 14.81
N ASP A 127 -8.35 15.00 14.72
CA ASP A 127 -9.23 13.87 14.46
C ASP A 127 -9.49 13.61 12.97
N LEU A 128 -9.13 14.49 12.03
CA LEU A 128 -9.37 14.27 10.59
C LEU A 128 -8.71 12.97 10.10
N ARG A 129 -7.39 12.85 10.23
CA ARG A 129 -6.65 11.66 9.78
C ARG A 129 -7.06 10.38 10.53
N PRO A 130 -7.26 10.39 11.86
CA PRO A 130 -7.85 9.25 12.57
C PRO A 130 -9.25 8.85 12.09
N LYS A 131 -10.14 9.81 11.81
CA LYS A 131 -11.49 9.54 11.27
C LYS A 131 -11.41 8.88 9.89
N GLN A 132 -10.55 9.43 9.02
CA GLN A 132 -10.27 8.88 7.71
C GLN A 132 -9.75 7.44 7.77
N VAL A 133 -8.72 7.16 8.57
CA VAL A 133 -8.21 5.78 8.72
C VAL A 133 -9.29 4.80 9.19
N ARG A 134 -10.15 5.22 10.12
CA ARG A 134 -11.26 4.40 10.59
C ARG A 134 -12.31 4.16 9.51
N GLN A 135 -12.68 5.19 8.76
CA GLN A 135 -13.57 5.05 7.61
C GLN A 135 -12.98 4.08 6.58
N ARG A 136 -11.70 4.27 6.21
CA ARG A 136 -10.99 3.39 5.27
C ARG A 136 -10.95 1.94 5.73
N ALA A 137 -10.79 1.69 7.04
CA ALA A 137 -10.81 0.33 7.60
C ALA A 137 -12.22 -0.29 7.56
N ASN A 138 -13.26 0.53 7.74
CA ASN A 138 -14.65 0.09 7.56
C ASN A 138 -14.98 -0.18 6.08
N GLU A 139 -14.51 0.65 5.15
CA GLU A 139 -14.67 0.43 3.72
C GLU A 139 -13.98 -0.87 3.27
N MET A 140 -12.75 -1.12 3.75
CA MET A 140 -12.05 -2.39 3.55
C MET A 140 -12.88 -3.58 4.06
N LYS A 141 -13.47 -3.44 5.26
CA LYS A 141 -14.36 -4.45 5.81
C LYS A 141 -15.58 -4.69 4.92
N SER A 142 -16.25 -3.62 4.46
CA SER A 142 -17.42 -3.72 3.59
C SER A 142 -17.09 -4.41 2.26
N VAL A 143 -15.94 -4.13 1.66
CA VAL A 143 -15.47 -4.81 0.44
C VAL A 143 -15.27 -6.30 0.69
N ILE A 144 -14.62 -6.67 1.80
CA ILE A 144 -14.42 -8.07 2.17
C ILE A 144 -15.76 -8.78 2.38
N GLU A 145 -16.66 -8.19 3.16
CA GLU A 145 -17.99 -8.77 3.43
C GLU A 145 -18.79 -8.92 2.14
N TYR A 146 -18.79 -7.91 1.27
CA TYR A 146 -19.49 -7.94 -0.02
C TYR A 146 -18.96 -9.04 -0.96
N LEU A 147 -17.64 -9.12 -1.14
CA LEU A 147 -17.03 -10.13 -2.00
C LEU A 147 -17.22 -11.56 -1.46
N CYS A 148 -17.09 -11.74 -0.14
CA CYS A 148 -17.32 -13.04 0.50
C CYS A 148 -18.80 -13.47 0.44
N ALA A 149 -19.73 -12.52 0.55
CA ALA A 149 -21.17 -12.80 0.43
C ALA A 149 -21.50 -13.31 -0.98
N ILE A 150 -21.01 -12.64 -2.03
CA ILE A 150 -21.14 -13.11 -3.42
C ILE A 150 -20.49 -14.47 -3.60
N GLY A 151 -19.26 -14.64 -3.08
CA GLY A 151 -18.54 -15.90 -3.15
C GLY A 151 -19.26 -17.08 -2.47
N SER A 152 -20.10 -16.78 -1.48
CA SER A 152 -20.91 -17.76 -0.75
C SER A 152 -22.28 -18.02 -1.38
N GLY A 153 -22.61 -17.37 -2.50
CA GLY A 153 -23.83 -17.62 -3.28
C GLY A 153 -24.81 -16.45 -3.37
N GLU A 154 -24.51 -15.27 -2.82
CA GLU A 154 -25.24 -14.06 -3.19
C GLU A 154 -24.92 -13.64 -4.64
N GLU A 155 -25.86 -12.98 -5.30
CA GLU A 155 -25.68 -12.56 -6.70
C GLU A 155 -25.55 -11.03 -6.77
N SER A 156 -24.46 -10.57 -7.37
CA SER A 156 -24.30 -9.20 -7.86
C SER A 156 -24.97 -9.03 -9.22
N SER A 157 -25.27 -7.79 -9.59
CA SER A 157 -25.72 -7.44 -10.94
C SER A 157 -24.62 -7.61 -12.00
N ASP A 158 -23.35 -7.71 -11.60
CA ASP A 158 -22.21 -7.96 -12.47
C ASP A 158 -21.90 -9.47 -12.59
N PRO A 159 -22.12 -10.11 -13.75
CA PRO A 159 -21.85 -11.54 -13.94
C PRO A 159 -20.36 -11.90 -13.82
N LEU A 160 -19.45 -10.99 -14.17
CA LEU A 160 -18.01 -11.22 -14.01
C LEU A 160 -17.65 -11.25 -12.53
N LEU A 161 -18.23 -10.33 -11.74
CA LEU A 161 -18.01 -10.30 -10.31
C LEU A 161 -18.50 -11.58 -9.64
N ASN A 162 -19.69 -12.10 -10.00
CA ASN A 162 -20.20 -13.37 -9.48
C ASN A 162 -19.24 -14.53 -9.76
N ARG A 163 -18.70 -14.59 -10.99
CA ARG A 163 -17.74 -15.63 -11.37
C ARG A 163 -16.42 -15.52 -10.61
N VAL A 164 -15.88 -14.31 -10.44
CA VAL A 164 -14.60 -14.10 -9.75
C VAL A 164 -14.76 -14.34 -8.24
N ALA A 165 -15.82 -13.82 -7.63
CA ALA A 165 -16.05 -13.93 -6.20
C ALA A 165 -16.25 -15.39 -5.75
N ARG A 166 -16.85 -16.26 -6.57
CA ARG A 166 -16.97 -17.70 -6.30
C ARG A 166 -15.63 -18.42 -6.18
N LEU A 167 -14.55 -17.85 -6.70
CA LEU A 167 -13.20 -18.42 -6.56
C LEU A 167 -12.54 -18.04 -5.23
N ILE A 168 -13.12 -17.11 -4.44
CA ILE A 168 -12.55 -16.62 -3.18
C ILE A 168 -12.68 -17.66 -2.08
N ASP A 169 -11.56 -17.99 -1.45
CA ASP A 169 -11.51 -18.67 -0.16
C ASP A 169 -11.71 -17.64 0.98
N PRO A 170 -12.88 -17.63 1.67
CA PRO A 170 -13.17 -16.65 2.71
C PRO A 170 -12.28 -16.79 3.95
N ARG A 171 -11.49 -17.86 4.05
CA ARG A 171 -10.56 -18.10 5.17
C ARG A 171 -9.16 -17.54 4.92
N ARG A 172 -8.87 -17.04 3.72
CA ARG A 172 -7.56 -16.50 3.33
C ARG A 172 -7.69 -15.08 2.79
N ILE A 173 -8.07 -14.17 3.69
CA ILE A 173 -8.18 -12.73 3.43
C ILE A 173 -6.88 -12.02 3.84
N ILE A 174 -6.21 -11.35 2.92
CA ILE A 174 -4.89 -10.76 3.11
C ILE A 174 -4.99 -9.25 2.90
N PRO A 175 -5.14 -8.44 3.96
CA PRO A 175 -5.11 -7.00 3.85
C PRO A 175 -3.68 -6.50 3.58
N VAL A 176 -3.53 -5.69 2.55
CA VAL A 176 -2.27 -5.07 2.12
C VAL A 176 -2.49 -3.57 1.97
N GLY A 177 -1.56 -2.75 2.44
CA GLY A 177 -1.74 -1.31 2.42
C GLY A 177 -0.46 -0.54 2.25
N TYR A 178 -0.48 0.47 1.39
CA TYR A 178 0.63 1.37 1.14
C TYR A 178 0.43 2.73 1.85
N SER A 179 1.46 3.25 2.51
CA SER A 179 1.43 4.58 3.12
C SER A 179 0.27 4.75 4.09
N PHE A 180 -0.68 5.63 3.79
CA PHE A 180 -1.91 5.80 4.56
C PHE A 180 -2.76 4.52 4.59
N GLY A 181 -2.77 3.74 3.51
CA GLY A 181 -3.35 2.41 3.47
C GLY A 181 -2.64 1.41 4.39
N GLY A 182 -1.34 1.59 4.65
CA GLY A 182 -0.64 0.81 5.68
C GLY A 182 -1.19 1.10 7.10
N ALA A 183 -1.54 2.36 7.38
CA ALA A 183 -2.26 2.72 8.61
C ALA A 183 -3.70 2.15 8.60
N THR A 184 -4.38 2.14 7.45
CA THR A 184 -5.69 1.48 7.29
C THR A 184 -5.64 0.00 7.62
N VAL A 185 -4.67 -0.74 7.10
CA VAL A 185 -4.50 -2.17 7.41
C VAL A 185 -4.20 -2.38 8.90
N ALA A 186 -3.38 -1.52 9.51
CA ALA A 186 -3.12 -1.57 10.94
C ALA A 186 -4.40 -1.37 11.76
N GLU A 187 -5.24 -0.39 11.43
CA GLU A 187 -6.54 -0.15 12.10
C GLU A 187 -7.48 -1.34 11.88
N TYR A 188 -7.61 -1.82 10.64
CA TYR A 188 -8.44 -2.98 10.31
C TYR A 188 -8.05 -4.21 11.13
N CYS A 189 -6.75 -4.53 11.18
CA CYS A 189 -6.22 -5.69 11.91
C CYS A 189 -6.11 -5.52 13.43
N SER A 190 -6.48 -4.35 13.95
CA SER A 190 -6.46 -4.08 15.41
C SER A 190 -7.86 -3.86 15.97
N THR A 191 -8.80 -3.32 15.19
CA THR A 191 -10.06 -2.79 15.73
C THR A 191 -11.30 -3.24 14.97
N VAL A 192 -11.32 -3.03 13.65
CA VAL A 192 -12.53 -3.17 12.82
C VAL A 192 -12.72 -4.61 12.36
N GLY A 193 -11.66 -5.23 11.86
CA GLY A 193 -11.70 -6.52 11.17
C GLY A 193 -11.77 -7.74 12.08
N LEU A 194 -11.53 -7.60 13.39
CA LEU A 194 -11.34 -8.76 14.29
C LEU A 194 -12.26 -8.81 15.50
N LYS A 195 -13.01 -7.73 15.82
CA LYS A 195 -13.91 -7.69 17.01
C LYS A 195 -15.23 -8.46 16.85
N LYS A 196 -15.48 -9.10 15.70
CA LYS A 196 -16.66 -9.95 15.44
C LYS A 196 -16.38 -11.25 14.66
N VAL A 197 -15.12 -11.60 14.43
CA VAL A 197 -14.80 -12.78 13.62
C VAL A 197 -14.33 -13.88 14.56
N GLU A 198 -15.27 -14.71 14.98
CA GLU A 198 -14.99 -15.97 15.69
C GLU A 198 -14.17 -16.94 14.81
N ASP A 199 -14.02 -16.64 13.51
CA ASP A 199 -13.20 -17.36 12.55
C ASP A 199 -11.96 -16.56 12.13
N LYS A 200 -10.77 -17.15 12.28
CA LYS A 200 -9.50 -16.52 11.87
C LYS A 200 -9.35 -16.48 10.34
N CYS A 201 -10.02 -15.52 9.68
CA CYS A 201 -10.01 -15.35 8.22
C CYS A 201 -8.82 -14.55 7.67
N VAL A 202 -8.01 -13.95 8.55
CA VAL A 202 -6.86 -13.12 8.18
C VAL A 202 -5.55 -13.82 8.58
N PRO A 203 -4.95 -14.62 7.69
CA PRO A 203 -3.71 -15.36 8.01
C PRO A 203 -2.50 -14.45 8.21
N CYS A 204 -2.47 -13.30 7.54
CA CYS A 204 -1.43 -12.29 7.71
C CYS A 204 -1.86 -10.93 7.13
N ALA A 205 -1.09 -9.88 7.46
CA ALA A 205 -1.26 -8.54 6.94
C ALA A 205 0.08 -7.95 6.45
N VAL A 206 0.03 -7.03 5.49
CA VAL A 206 1.22 -6.36 4.94
C VAL A 206 1.06 -4.85 4.96
N LEU A 207 2.03 -4.18 5.60
CA LEU A 207 2.12 -2.73 5.72
C LEU A 207 3.33 -2.26 4.91
N MET A 208 3.07 -1.64 3.76
CA MET A 208 4.07 -1.11 2.84
C MET A 208 4.29 0.37 3.11
N ASP A 209 5.46 0.70 3.59
CA ASP A 209 5.91 2.02 4.01
C ASP A 209 4.85 2.81 4.78
N PRO A 210 4.33 2.26 5.90
CA PRO A 210 3.11 2.75 6.52
C PRO A 210 3.30 4.15 7.10
N TRP A 211 2.30 5.01 6.91
CA TRP A 211 2.29 6.34 7.50
C TRP A 211 1.80 6.27 8.96
N THR A 212 2.73 6.05 9.89
CA THR A 212 2.39 5.77 11.30
C THR A 212 2.43 6.98 12.24
N TYR A 213 2.75 8.17 11.73
CA TYR A 213 2.86 9.38 12.55
C TYR A 213 2.47 10.64 11.76
N VAL A 214 1.50 11.38 12.25
CA VAL A 214 1.05 12.64 11.65
C VAL A 214 1.80 13.79 12.30
N THR A 215 2.35 14.68 11.46
CA THR A 215 2.90 15.97 11.89
C THR A 215 1.96 17.07 11.38
N PRO A 216 1.09 17.63 12.25
CA PRO A 216 0.17 18.70 11.89
C PRO A 216 0.87 19.90 11.26
N ARG A 217 0.16 20.58 10.34
CA ARG A 217 0.71 21.74 9.61
C ARG A 217 0.69 23.02 10.42
N ASP A 218 -0.21 23.11 11.39
CA ASP A 218 -0.36 24.24 12.30
C ASP A 218 0.78 24.33 13.34
N GLY A 219 1.74 23.40 13.30
CA GLY A 219 2.87 23.32 14.24
C GLY A 219 2.49 22.70 15.58
N SER A 220 1.25 22.21 15.74
CA SER A 220 0.83 21.48 16.92
C SER A 220 1.57 20.15 17.06
N GLN A 221 1.49 19.57 18.25
CA GLN A 221 2.18 18.32 18.56
C GLN A 221 1.68 17.17 17.67
N GLY A 222 2.62 16.52 17.00
CA GLY A 222 2.37 15.32 16.23
C GLY A 222 1.76 14.18 17.05
N PHE A 223 1.19 13.21 16.35
CA PHE A 223 0.52 12.08 16.98
C PHE A 223 0.66 10.81 16.15
N ARG A 224 0.54 9.67 16.83
CA ARG A 224 0.64 8.33 16.22
C ARG A 224 -0.64 7.97 15.48
N LEU A 225 -0.50 7.17 14.43
CA LEU A 225 -1.60 6.77 13.56
C LEU A 225 -1.43 5.31 13.10
N PRO A 226 -2.46 4.46 13.17
CA PRO A 226 -3.71 4.68 13.88
C PRO A 226 -3.54 4.49 15.40
N GLU A 227 -4.12 5.41 16.18
CA GLU A 227 -4.04 5.43 17.65
C GLU A 227 -4.33 4.05 18.28
N LYS A 228 -5.46 3.44 17.89
CA LYS A 228 -5.87 2.16 18.46
C LYS A 228 -4.91 1.01 18.14
N ALA A 229 -4.27 0.96 16.98
CA ALA A 229 -3.29 -0.09 16.70
C ALA A 229 -2.00 0.08 17.53
N HIS A 230 -1.64 1.31 17.88
CA HIS A 230 -0.53 1.57 18.82
C HIS A 230 -0.87 1.19 20.26
N ASP A 231 -2.15 1.26 20.63
CA ASP A 231 -2.63 0.93 21.97
C ASP A 231 -2.93 -0.55 22.14
N GLU A 232 -3.73 -1.13 21.24
CA GLU A 232 -4.23 -2.51 21.30
C GLU A 232 -3.28 -3.51 20.62
N GLY A 233 -2.48 -3.07 19.65
CA GLY A 233 -1.59 -3.93 18.88
C GLY A 233 -2.25 -4.63 17.70
N ILE A 234 -1.47 -4.94 16.66
CA ILE A 234 -1.95 -5.68 15.49
C ILE A 234 -2.08 -7.16 15.85
N GLN A 235 -3.27 -7.74 15.63
CA GLN A 235 -3.60 -9.07 16.15
C GLN A 235 -3.30 -10.23 15.18
N VAL A 236 -2.70 -9.96 14.02
CA VAL A 236 -2.35 -10.95 12.98
C VAL A 236 -0.86 -10.92 12.65
N PRO A 237 -0.27 -12.02 12.15
CA PRO A 237 1.10 -12.01 11.65
C PRO A 237 1.29 -10.91 10.61
N THR A 238 2.27 -10.05 10.81
CA THR A 238 2.38 -8.81 10.05
C THR A 238 3.76 -8.63 9.43
N LEU A 239 3.83 -8.28 8.15
CA LEU A 239 5.03 -7.77 7.52
C LEU A 239 4.94 -6.24 7.43
N THR A 240 5.92 -5.56 8.00
CA THR A 240 6.14 -4.14 7.79
C THR A 240 7.40 -3.94 6.95
N LEU A 241 7.26 -3.41 5.74
CA LEU A 241 8.38 -3.03 4.87
C LEU A 241 8.43 -1.52 4.76
N SER A 242 9.46 -0.87 5.31
CA SER A 242 9.63 0.58 5.26
C SER A 242 10.71 1.02 4.28
N SER A 243 10.57 2.25 3.78
CA SER A 243 11.63 2.92 3.05
C SER A 243 12.70 3.46 3.99
N GLU A 244 13.90 3.67 3.47
CA GLU A 244 14.97 4.34 4.23
C GLU A 244 14.58 5.80 4.58
N GLU A 245 13.79 6.46 3.71
CA GLU A 245 13.29 7.81 3.94
C GLU A 245 12.35 7.92 5.14
N PHE A 246 11.34 7.05 5.23
CA PHE A 246 10.38 7.12 6.33
C PHE A 246 11.04 6.85 7.67
N ILE A 247 11.99 5.92 7.72
CA ILE A 247 12.71 5.56 8.95
C ILE A 247 13.75 6.63 9.36
N LYS A 248 14.14 7.56 8.46
CA LYS A 248 14.99 8.70 8.83
C LYS A 248 14.28 9.73 9.71
N SER A 249 12.95 9.77 9.69
CA SER A 249 12.18 10.62 10.60
C SER A 249 12.09 9.95 11.98
N PRO A 250 12.64 10.54 13.06
CA PRO A 250 12.66 9.89 14.38
C PRO A 250 11.26 9.55 14.90
N ASP A 251 10.29 10.44 14.72
CA ASP A 251 8.91 10.21 15.18
C ASP A 251 8.22 9.12 14.36
N MET A 252 8.44 9.11 13.04
CA MET A 252 7.90 8.07 12.17
C MET A 252 8.49 6.71 12.52
N GLN A 253 9.82 6.63 12.63
CA GLN A 253 10.53 5.42 13.04
C GLN A 253 10.05 4.93 14.41
N ALA A 254 9.97 5.83 15.40
CA ALA A 254 9.52 5.48 16.73
C ALA A 254 8.08 4.95 16.72
N ALA A 255 7.19 5.55 15.93
CA ALA A 255 5.84 5.06 15.74
C ALA A 255 5.82 3.70 15.05
N THR A 256 6.48 3.54 13.90
CA THR A 256 6.49 2.27 13.15
C THR A 256 7.08 1.12 13.98
N VAL A 257 8.19 1.36 14.69
CA VAL A 257 8.79 0.37 15.60
C VAL A 257 7.87 0.07 16.77
N ASN A 258 7.20 1.08 17.33
CA ASN A 258 6.20 0.85 18.38
C ASN A 258 5.05 -0.02 17.88
N LEU A 259 4.50 0.26 16.70
CA LEU A 259 3.43 -0.54 16.09
C LEU A 259 3.87 -1.99 15.89
N HIS A 260 5.07 -2.21 15.36
CA HIS A 260 5.67 -3.54 15.20
C HIS A 260 5.81 -4.27 16.54
N ASN A 261 6.40 -3.61 17.55
CA ASN A 261 6.62 -4.19 18.88
C ASN A 261 5.32 -4.48 19.64
N ARG A 262 4.22 -3.83 19.28
CA ARG A 262 2.89 -4.03 19.84
C ARG A 262 2.12 -5.16 19.16
N SER A 263 2.62 -5.73 18.07
CA SER A 263 1.94 -6.86 17.41
C SER A 263 1.82 -8.04 18.37
N LEU A 264 0.61 -8.61 18.46
CA LEU A 264 0.30 -9.74 19.33
C LEU A 264 0.67 -11.09 18.68
N GLN A 265 1.16 -11.06 17.45
CA GLN A 265 1.52 -12.22 16.63
C GLN A 265 2.92 -12.04 16.05
N PRO A 266 3.52 -13.11 15.46
CA PRO A 266 4.82 -12.99 14.82
C PRO A 266 4.84 -11.92 13.72
N ALA A 267 5.57 -10.84 13.96
CA ALA A 267 5.75 -9.76 13.01
C ALA A 267 7.16 -9.77 12.40
N SER A 268 7.29 -9.32 11.16
CA SER A 268 8.55 -9.09 10.46
C SER A 268 8.66 -7.61 10.13
N PHE A 269 9.83 -7.02 10.38
CA PHE A 269 10.13 -5.63 10.05
C PHE A 269 11.35 -5.59 9.15
N GLY A 270 11.24 -4.92 8.01
CA GLY A 270 12.33 -4.73 7.07
C GLY A 270 12.40 -3.28 6.63
N VAL A 271 13.62 -2.80 6.40
CA VAL A 271 13.88 -1.52 5.75
C VAL A 271 14.55 -1.81 4.43
N VAL A 272 14.04 -1.22 3.34
CA VAL A 272 14.63 -1.37 2.02
C VAL A 272 15.65 -0.27 1.81
N ASP A 273 16.94 -0.63 1.80
CA ASP A 273 18.03 0.35 1.66
C ASP A 273 17.92 1.15 0.36
N LYS A 274 18.35 2.42 0.41
CA LYS A 274 18.38 3.33 -0.75
C LYS A 274 17.01 3.45 -1.40
N THR A 275 15.98 3.61 -0.57
CA THR A 275 14.62 3.84 -1.03
C THR A 275 14.00 5.06 -0.39
N ARG A 276 13.07 5.64 -1.13
CA ARG A 276 12.15 6.69 -0.73
C ARG A 276 10.73 6.17 -0.76
N HIS A 277 9.80 6.96 -0.25
CA HIS A 277 8.39 6.61 -0.22
C HIS A 277 7.86 6.21 -1.60
N GLY A 278 8.25 6.99 -2.62
CA GLY A 278 7.88 6.74 -4.02
C GLY A 278 8.41 5.42 -4.62
N ASN A 279 9.35 4.72 -3.98
CA ASN A 279 9.80 3.40 -4.45
C ASN A 279 8.76 2.28 -4.27
N PHE A 280 7.72 2.52 -3.49
CA PHE A 280 6.61 1.58 -3.24
C PHE A 280 5.40 1.80 -4.16
N MET A 281 5.51 2.74 -5.11
CA MET A 281 4.52 3.01 -6.16
C MET A 281 5.12 2.85 -7.57
N GLU A 282 4.26 2.81 -8.57
CA GLU A 282 4.61 2.48 -9.96
C GLU A 282 5.06 3.65 -10.80
N LEU A 283 5.26 4.80 -10.17
CA LEU A 283 5.68 6.02 -10.86
C LEU A 283 6.97 5.79 -11.70
N CYS A 284 7.80 4.78 -11.38
CA CYS A 284 9.03 4.45 -12.12
C CYS A 284 8.77 3.69 -13.44
N PHE A 285 7.57 3.19 -13.62
CA PHE A 285 7.07 2.58 -14.85
C PHE A 285 6.26 3.56 -15.69
N TRP A 286 5.63 4.57 -15.07
CA TRP A 286 4.83 5.58 -15.77
C TRP A 286 5.66 6.57 -16.59
N MET A 287 6.94 6.75 -16.23
CA MET A 287 7.84 7.65 -16.95
C MET A 287 8.85 6.88 -17.82
N PRO A 288 9.26 7.46 -18.97
CA PRO A 288 10.39 6.97 -19.74
C PRO A 288 11.65 6.76 -18.86
N GLN A 289 12.39 5.68 -19.11
CA GLN A 289 13.53 5.29 -18.26
C GLN A 289 14.60 6.38 -18.14
N PHE A 290 14.78 7.21 -19.18
CA PHE A 290 15.72 8.32 -19.16
C PHE A 290 15.29 9.50 -18.26
N LEU A 291 14.01 9.57 -17.85
CA LEU A 291 13.50 10.56 -16.90
C LEU A 291 13.57 10.10 -15.44
N VAL A 292 13.80 8.81 -15.17
CA VAL A 292 13.94 8.28 -13.80
C VAL A 292 15.03 8.99 -12.99
N PRO A 293 16.22 9.32 -13.56
CA PRO A 293 17.22 10.13 -12.84
C PRO A 293 16.72 11.53 -12.47
N VAL A 294 15.83 12.14 -13.27
CA VAL A 294 15.22 13.44 -12.97
C VAL A 294 14.24 13.30 -11.81
N ALA A 295 13.39 12.26 -11.83
CA ALA A 295 12.49 11.94 -10.73
C ALA A 295 13.24 11.70 -9.41
N ALA A 296 14.41 11.05 -9.46
CA ALA A 296 15.27 10.87 -8.29
C ALA A 296 15.82 12.21 -7.74
N ARG A 297 16.16 13.15 -8.62
CA ARG A 297 16.63 14.50 -8.22
C ARG A 297 15.54 15.33 -7.53
N ILE A 298 14.28 15.20 -7.97
CA ILE A 298 13.17 16.01 -7.44
C ILE A 298 12.50 15.44 -6.19
N GLY A 299 12.84 14.21 -5.78
CA GLY A 299 12.30 13.68 -4.52
C GLY A 299 11.79 12.25 -4.59
N PHE A 300 11.37 11.75 -5.74
CA PHE A 300 10.56 10.52 -5.79
C PHE A 300 11.33 9.22 -5.52
N TYR A 301 12.61 9.18 -5.89
CA TYR A 301 13.48 8.02 -5.68
C TYR A 301 14.78 8.42 -5.01
N ASP A 302 15.42 7.47 -4.33
CA ASP A 302 16.79 7.70 -3.87
C ASP A 302 17.73 7.84 -5.07
N LYS A 303 18.56 8.89 -5.09
CA LYS A 303 19.52 9.16 -6.17
C LYS A 303 20.56 8.06 -6.36
N ASN A 304 20.82 7.27 -5.32
CA ASN A 304 21.76 6.14 -5.35
C ASN A 304 21.06 4.83 -5.74
N ASN A 305 19.73 4.85 -5.88
CA ASN A 305 18.99 3.74 -6.46
C ASN A 305 19.13 3.75 -7.98
N LYS A 306 20.13 3.00 -8.46
CA LYS A 306 20.44 2.90 -9.90
C LYS A 306 19.39 2.11 -10.69
N SER A 307 18.46 1.42 -10.03
CA SER A 307 17.40 0.65 -10.69
C SER A 307 16.11 0.62 -9.85
N ALA A 308 15.32 1.70 -9.93
CA ALA A 308 14.04 1.81 -9.22
C ALA A 308 13.08 0.65 -9.55
N ARG A 309 13.10 0.16 -10.79
CA ARG A 309 12.30 -0.98 -11.25
C ARG A 309 12.71 -2.30 -10.59
N ASP A 310 14.01 -2.56 -10.43
CA ASP A 310 14.47 -3.79 -9.77
C ASP A 310 14.24 -3.74 -8.26
N THR A 311 14.37 -2.55 -7.65
CA THR A 311 13.96 -2.34 -6.26
C THR A 311 12.48 -2.65 -6.08
N TYR A 312 11.62 -2.13 -6.96
CA TYR A 312 10.19 -2.40 -6.91
C TYR A 312 9.88 -3.89 -7.03
N ARG A 313 10.51 -4.60 -7.98
CA ARG A 313 10.37 -6.08 -8.10
C ARG A 313 10.76 -6.82 -6.82
N LYS A 314 11.83 -6.40 -6.15
CA LYS A 314 12.25 -6.99 -4.87
C LYS A 314 11.22 -6.75 -3.76
N ILE A 315 10.59 -5.57 -3.74
CA ILE A 315 9.50 -5.27 -2.80
C ILE A 315 8.32 -6.21 -3.05
N VAL A 316 7.86 -6.32 -4.30
CA VAL A 316 6.77 -7.24 -4.68
C VAL A 316 7.09 -8.68 -4.28
N ALA A 317 8.28 -9.17 -4.61
CA ALA A 317 8.71 -10.53 -4.27
C ALA A 317 8.77 -10.75 -2.75
N ALA A 318 9.24 -9.77 -1.97
CA ALA A 318 9.24 -9.87 -0.51
C ALA A 318 7.82 -9.95 0.07
N VAL A 319 6.88 -9.17 -0.47
CA VAL A 319 5.46 -9.22 -0.09
C VAL A 319 4.85 -10.58 -0.44
N ALA A 320 4.98 -11.03 -1.68
CA ALA A 320 4.44 -12.30 -2.14
C ALA A 320 5.02 -13.50 -1.36
N ASN A 321 6.33 -13.50 -1.10
CA ASN A 321 6.99 -14.54 -0.30
C ASN A 321 6.47 -14.58 1.13
N PHE A 322 6.29 -13.43 1.78
CA PHE A 322 5.73 -13.38 3.13
C PHE A 322 4.30 -13.93 3.15
N ILE A 323 3.47 -13.51 2.20
CA ILE A 323 2.11 -14.02 2.05
C ILE A 323 2.13 -15.54 1.91
N HIS A 324 2.91 -16.07 0.97
CA HIS A 324 3.03 -17.50 0.74
C HIS A 324 3.43 -18.28 2.00
N LEU A 325 4.42 -17.77 2.75
CA LEU A 325 4.87 -18.37 4.01
C LEU A 325 3.78 -18.40 5.10
N LYS A 326 2.78 -17.52 5.02
CA LYS A 326 1.68 -17.42 6.00
C LYS A 326 0.39 -18.08 5.54
N THR A 327 0.23 -18.33 4.25
CA THR A 327 -0.97 -18.92 3.67
C THR A 327 -0.77 -20.35 3.15
N SER A 328 0.47 -20.83 3.07
CA SER A 328 0.75 -22.22 2.69
C SER A 328 0.12 -23.20 3.69
N PRO A 329 -0.45 -24.33 3.25
CA PRO A 329 -0.98 -25.39 4.14
C PRO A 329 0.02 -25.84 5.22
N ASP A 330 1.32 -25.81 4.90
CA ASP A 330 2.40 -26.19 5.82
C ASP A 330 2.67 -25.14 6.92
N ALA A 331 2.17 -23.91 6.77
CA ALA A 331 2.36 -22.82 7.75
C ALA A 331 1.67 -23.09 9.09
N HIS A 332 0.71 -24.02 9.13
CA HIS A 332 0.04 -24.48 10.34
C HIS A 332 0.73 -25.66 11.03
N SER A 333 1.87 -26.15 10.51
CA SER A 333 2.66 -27.18 11.18
C SER A 333 3.41 -26.58 12.38
N PRO A 334 3.24 -27.10 13.62
CA PRO A 334 3.95 -26.63 14.81
C PRO A 334 5.47 -26.84 14.77
N LEU A 335 6.00 -27.40 13.68
CA LEU A 335 7.43 -27.67 13.45
C LEU A 335 8.13 -26.65 12.53
N ALA A 336 7.45 -25.58 12.10
CA ALA A 336 8.05 -24.58 11.22
C ALA A 336 9.30 -23.91 11.88
N PRO A 337 10.47 -23.90 11.21
CA PRO A 337 11.69 -23.31 11.77
C PRO A 337 11.49 -21.82 12.03
N ARG A 338 11.74 -21.37 13.26
CA ARG A 338 11.86 -19.94 13.58
C ARG A 338 13.04 -19.36 12.79
N MET A 339 12.76 -18.68 11.67
CA MET A 339 13.79 -17.92 10.96
C MET A 339 14.32 -16.81 11.88
N ARG A 340 15.49 -17.05 12.47
CA ARG A 340 16.39 -16.01 12.98
C ARG A 340 17.40 -15.68 11.88
N GLY A 341 17.47 -14.41 11.50
CA GLY A 341 18.67 -13.78 10.96
C GLY A 341 18.59 -13.38 9.49
N GLY A 342 18.87 -12.09 9.22
CA GLY A 342 19.18 -11.68 7.85
C GLY A 342 19.06 -10.20 7.45
N ILE A 343 18.79 -9.25 8.35
CA ILE A 343 18.94 -7.81 8.03
C ILE A 343 19.75 -7.16 9.16
N SER A 344 20.90 -6.59 8.80
CA SER A 344 21.90 -6.09 9.72
C SER A 344 21.38 -4.94 10.57
N SER A 345 21.24 -5.16 11.88
CA SER A 345 21.06 -4.12 12.88
C SER A 345 22.36 -3.91 13.67
N GLU A 346 23.27 -3.10 13.13
CA GLU A 346 24.28 -2.44 13.96
C GLU A 346 24.40 -0.97 13.52
N SER A 347 23.53 -0.11 14.07
CA SER A 347 23.87 1.30 14.23
C SER A 347 24.43 1.48 15.65
N LYS A 348 25.75 1.71 15.72
CA LYS A 348 26.44 2.05 16.96
C LYS A 348 25.89 3.37 17.50
N MET A 349 25.10 3.25 18.57
CA MET A 349 24.68 4.37 19.39
C MET A 349 25.88 4.83 20.24
N SER A 350 26.60 5.84 19.76
CA SER A 350 27.71 6.47 20.49
C SER A 350 27.17 7.20 21.73
N LYS A 351 27.21 6.54 22.88
CA LYS A 351 27.16 7.20 24.19
C LYS A 351 28.48 7.97 24.40
N ARG A 352 28.43 9.29 24.37
CA ARG A 352 29.41 10.14 25.06
C ARG A 352 28.68 11.00 26.07
N GLY A 353 28.78 10.58 27.33
CA GLY A 353 28.44 11.34 28.51
C GLY A 353 29.49 11.03 29.59
N ASN A 354 30.39 11.99 29.76
CA ASN A 354 31.17 12.41 30.94
C ASN A 354 31.73 11.38 31.94
N LEU A 355 33.03 11.52 32.26
CA LEU A 355 33.50 11.96 33.60
C LEU A 355 35.05 12.02 33.71
N LYS A 356 35.52 13.16 34.27
CA LYS A 356 36.81 13.45 34.97
C LYS A 356 38.06 13.57 34.08
N GLU A 357 38.91 14.59 34.21
CA GLU A 357 39.22 15.52 35.32
C GLU A 357 38.96 17.00 35.00
#